data_AF-A0A364USF3-F1
#
_entry.id   AF-A0A364USF3-F1
#
_cell.length_a   1.000
_cell.length_b   1.000
_cell.length_c   1.000
_cell.angle_alpha   90.00
_cell.angle_beta   90.00
_cell.angle_gamma   90.00
#
_symmetry.space_group_name_H-M   'P 1'
#
loop_
_entity.id
_entity.type
_entity.pdbx_description
1 polymer ?
#
loop_
_entity_poly.entity_id
_entity_poly.type
_entity_poly.pdbx_seq_one_letter_code
_entity_poly.pdbx_strand_id
1 'polypeptide(L)'
;MANSPSQSERVQHTSGRVYHFFQQALTLAVILFISKIIEAVMPIPMPASVIGLVLLFIALCTGIVKLEQVESVGTALTNNISFLFVPAGISVINSLPILSKSPILIILLIIISTIFLLVCTGYASQLLVTKSLFPSKEKNEETSRIGG
;
A
#
# COMPACT_ATOMS: atom_id res chain seq x y z
N MET A 1 52.38 -37.17 -10.89
CA MET A 1 52.00 -36.52 -9.62
C MET A 1 51.28 -35.22 -9.94
N ALA A 2 49.95 -35.25 -10.07
CA ALA A 2 49.12 -34.06 -10.05
C ALA A 2 48.02 -34.32 -9.01
N ASN A 3 48.04 -33.49 -7.97
CA ASN A 3 47.20 -33.52 -6.80
C ASN A 3 45.71 -33.33 -7.18
N SER A 4 44.82 -34.14 -6.59
CA SER A 4 43.37 -33.87 -6.49
C SER A 4 43.09 -33.51 -5.02
N PRO A 5 42.20 -32.55 -4.70
CA PRO A 5 40.79 -32.92 -4.53
C PRO A 5 39.73 -31.80 -4.69
N SER A 6 38.47 -32.24 -4.64
CA SER A 6 37.31 -31.55 -4.03
C SER A 6 36.54 -30.50 -4.83
N GLN A 7 35.95 -30.97 -5.93
CA GLN A 7 34.50 -30.76 -6.15
C GLN A 7 33.73 -31.32 -4.94
N SER A 8 33.38 -30.48 -3.98
CA SER A 8 32.31 -30.78 -3.02
C SER A 8 31.71 -29.46 -2.55
N GLU A 9 30.61 -29.10 -3.22
CA GLU A 9 29.44 -28.41 -2.66
C GLU A 9 29.68 -27.56 -1.42
N ARG A 10 30.11 -26.31 -1.61
CA ARG A 10 29.79 -25.26 -0.64
C ARG A 10 28.33 -24.85 -0.83
N VAL A 11 27.43 -25.64 -0.29
CA VAL A 11 26.11 -25.18 0.17
C VAL A 11 26.36 -24.20 1.31
N GLN A 12 26.63 -22.93 0.97
CA GLN A 12 26.80 -21.87 1.95
C GLN A 12 25.46 -21.18 2.22
N HIS A 13 24.78 -21.72 3.24
CA HIS A 13 24.13 -20.98 4.33
C HIS A 13 23.07 -19.90 3.96
N THR A 14 21.85 -20.36 3.65
CA THR A 14 20.61 -19.57 3.71
C THR A 14 20.16 -19.33 5.16
N SER A 15 21.01 -18.73 6.01
CA SER A 15 20.63 -18.43 7.41
C SER A 15 21.00 -17.00 7.76
N GLY A 16 20.00 -16.11 7.66
CA GLY A 16 20.13 -14.69 7.98
C GLY A 16 18.98 -13.80 7.47
N ARG A 17 18.23 -14.24 6.45
CA ARG A 17 17.17 -13.41 5.82
C ARG A 17 15.83 -13.41 6.56
N VAL A 18 15.53 -14.46 7.32
CA VAL A 18 14.21 -14.66 7.97
C VAL A 18 14.00 -13.73 9.17
N TYR A 19 15.07 -13.44 9.92
CA TYR A 19 15.00 -12.48 11.04
C TYR A 19 14.58 -11.08 10.57
N HIS A 20 15.07 -10.66 9.40
CA HIS A 20 14.67 -9.41 8.79
C HIS A 20 13.17 -9.41 8.51
N PHE A 21 12.65 -10.44 7.84
CA PHE A 21 11.21 -10.55 7.51
C PHE A 21 10.30 -10.51 8.74
N PHE A 22 10.67 -11.20 9.82
CA PHE A 22 9.89 -11.16 11.07
C PHE A 22 9.92 -9.77 11.71
N GLN A 23 11.06 -9.08 11.68
CA GLN A 23 11.18 -7.70 12.17
C GLN A 23 10.39 -6.70 11.31
N GLN A 24 10.30 -6.92 10.00
CA GLN A 24 9.44 -6.13 9.11
C GLN A 24 7.96 -6.34 9.44
N ALA A 25 7.54 -7.59 9.64
CA ALA A 25 6.17 -7.93 10.01
C ALA A 25 5.80 -7.36 11.38
N LEU A 26 6.73 -7.41 12.34
CA LEU A 26 6.57 -6.79 13.65
C LEU A 26 6.40 -5.27 13.53
N THR A 27 7.16 -4.61 12.65
CA THR A 27 7.06 -3.16 12.44
C THR A 27 5.67 -2.78 11.90
N LEU A 28 5.17 -3.50 10.89
CA LEU A 28 3.80 -3.31 10.38
C LEU A 28 2.74 -3.61 11.44
N ALA A 29 2.92 -4.67 12.24
CA ALA A 29 2.00 -5.04 13.31
C ALA A 29 1.96 -3.99 14.43
N VAL A 30 3.11 -3.45 14.85
CA VAL A 30 3.21 -2.39 15.85
C VAL A 30 2.51 -1.12 15.37
N ILE A 31 2.73 -0.73 14.11
CA ILE A 31 2.05 0.44 13.52
C ILE A 31 0.54 0.23 13.47
N LEU A 32 0.07 -0.96 13.07
CA LEU A 32 -1.34 -1.29 13.05
C LEU A 32 -1.96 -1.30 14.46
N PHE A 33 -1.22 -1.81 15.44
CA PHE A 33 -1.64 -1.83 16.84
C PHE A 33 -1.78 -0.41 17.42
N ILE A 34 -0.79 0.44 17.18
CA ILE A 34 -0.85 1.87 17.54
C ILE A 34 -2.04 2.54 16.85
N SER A 35 -2.27 2.23 15.57
CA SER A 35 -3.39 2.77 14.80
C SER A 35 -4.75 2.32 15.34
N LYS A 36 -4.83 1.10 15.87
CA LYS A 36 -6.03 0.59 16.56
C LYS A 36 -6.28 1.30 17.90
N ILE A 37 -5.23 1.62 18.64
CA ILE A 37 -5.35 2.42 19.87
C ILE A 37 -5.84 3.84 19.51
N ILE A 38 -5.28 4.45 18.46
CA ILE A 38 -5.70 5.77 17.98
C ILE A 38 -7.16 5.74 17.51
N GLU A 39 -7.59 4.72 16.76
CA GLU A 39 -8.99 4.51 16.35
C GLU A 39 -9.91 4.47 17.57
N ALA A 40 -9.52 3.78 18.66
CA ALA A 40 -10.35 3.65 19.85
C ALA A 40 -10.49 4.94 20.67
N VAL A 41 -9.51 5.85 20.58
CA VAL A 41 -9.51 7.15 21.29
C VAL A 41 -10.17 8.25 20.45
N MET A 42 -10.13 8.12 19.12
CA MET A 42 -10.68 9.11 18.20
C MET A 42 -12.21 8.93 18.05
N PRO A 43 -13.00 10.01 18.15
CA PRO A 43 -14.46 9.94 17.96
C PRO A 43 -14.90 9.80 16.49
N ILE A 44 -13.96 9.67 15.55
CA ILE A 44 -14.22 9.61 14.11
C ILE A 44 -14.16 8.14 13.66
N PRO A 45 -15.18 7.62 12.94
CA PRO A 45 -15.18 6.25 12.44
C PRO A 45 -14.26 6.10 11.23
N MET A 46 -12.95 6.07 11.46
CA MET A 46 -11.96 5.70 10.45
C MET A 46 -11.37 4.32 10.75
N PRO A 47 -11.26 3.44 9.75
CA PRO A 47 -10.63 2.14 9.95
C PRO A 47 -9.14 2.32 10.30
N ALA A 48 -8.65 1.61 11.32
CA ALA A 48 -7.24 1.66 11.72
C ALA A 48 -6.25 1.39 10.59
N SER A 49 -6.63 0.64 9.54
CA SER A 49 -5.75 0.43 8.39
C SER A 49 -5.39 1.73 7.67
N VAL A 50 -6.32 2.68 7.56
CA VAL A 50 -6.06 3.98 6.91
C VAL A 50 -5.20 4.85 7.81
N ILE A 51 -5.47 4.85 9.12
CA ILE A 51 -4.63 5.55 10.11
C ILE A 51 -3.20 5.00 10.08
N GLY A 52 -3.05 3.67 10.00
CA GLY A 52 -1.75 3.02 9.92
C GLY A 52 -0.99 3.32 8.63
N LEU A 53 -1.67 3.48 7.50
CA LEU A 53 -1.06 3.92 6.26
C LEU A 53 -0.45 5.32 6.41
N VAL A 54 -1.20 6.27 6.98
CA VAL A 54 -0.73 7.65 7.21
C VAL A 54 0.42 7.66 8.22
N LEU A 55 0.31 6.87 9.30
CA LEU A 55 1.34 6.79 10.33
C LEU A 55 2.63 6.16 9.80
N LEU A 56 2.52 5.08 9.03
CA LEU A 56 3.66 4.46 8.33
C LEU A 56 4.29 5.45 7.36
N PHE A 57 3.49 6.18 6.59
CA PHE A 57 3.98 7.19 5.66
C PHE A 57 4.80 8.28 6.38
N ILE A 58 4.29 8.83 7.50
CA ILE A 58 5.01 9.82 8.30
C ILE A 58 6.30 9.24 8.89
N ALA A 59 6.26 7.99 9.36
CA ALA A 59 7.43 7.29 9.90
C ALA A 59 8.52 7.05 8.83
N LEU A 60 8.11 6.80 7.58
CA LEU A 60 9.01 6.76 6.42
C LEU A 60 9.58 8.14 6.10
N CYS A 61 8.75 9.19 6.09
CA CYS A 61 9.21 10.57 5.84
C CYS A 61 10.20 11.06 6.91
N THR A 62 10.03 10.65 8.17
CA THR A 62 10.92 11.02 9.29
C THR A 62 12.19 10.15 9.32
N GLY A 63 12.26 9.10 8.51
CA GLY A 63 13.39 8.16 8.46
C GLY A 63 13.52 7.24 9.68
N ILE A 64 12.51 7.22 10.55
CA ILE A 64 12.43 6.31 11.71
C ILE A 64 12.29 4.86 11.22
N VAL A 65 11.50 4.67 10.16
CA VAL A 65 11.29 3.38 9.50
C VAL A 65 11.86 3.47 8.09
N LYS A 66 12.83 2.61 7.77
CA LYS A 66 13.35 2.51 6.39
C LYS A 66 12.38 1.73 5.53
N LEU A 67 12.25 2.10 4.25
CA LEU A 67 11.40 1.36 3.30
C LEU A 67 11.78 -0.13 3.22
N GLU A 68 13.09 -0.41 3.27
CA GLU A 68 13.65 -1.76 3.34
C GLU A 68 13.13 -2.59 4.52
N GLN A 69 12.61 -1.96 5.59
CA GLN A 69 12.04 -2.65 6.76
C GLN A 69 10.54 -2.98 6.62
N VAL A 70 9.90 -2.63 5.52
CA VAL A 70 8.47 -2.95 5.31
C VAL A 70 8.18 -3.47 3.91
N GLU A 71 9.07 -3.22 2.95
CA GLU A 71 8.88 -3.55 1.54
C GLU A 71 8.74 -5.05 1.28
N SER A 72 9.57 -5.91 1.88
CA SER A 72 9.53 -7.35 1.57
C SER A 72 8.27 -8.02 2.13
N VAL A 73 7.87 -7.72 3.36
CA VAL A 73 6.59 -8.20 3.93
C VAL A 73 5.40 -7.59 3.20
N GLY A 74 5.39 -6.27 2.95
CA GLY A 74 4.30 -5.60 2.24
C GLY A 74 4.10 -6.15 0.81
N THR A 75 5.20 -6.41 0.11
CA THR A 75 5.17 -7.04 -1.22
C THR A 75 4.67 -8.48 -1.14
N ALA A 76 5.11 -9.25 -0.13
CA ALA A 76 4.61 -10.61 0.07
C ALA A 76 3.10 -10.65 0.35
N LEU A 77 2.58 -9.76 1.20
CA LEU A 77 1.14 -9.65 1.49
C LEU A 77 0.35 -9.24 0.24
N THR A 78 0.87 -8.26 -0.53
CA THR A 78 0.21 -7.77 -1.75
C THR A 78 0.21 -8.82 -2.85
N ASN A 79 1.31 -9.55 -3.03
CA ASN A 79 1.40 -10.66 -3.99
C ASN A 79 0.44 -11.81 -3.65
N ASN A 80 0.13 -11.99 -2.36
CA ASN A 80 -0.80 -13.00 -1.88
C ASN A 80 -2.19 -12.42 -1.54
N ILE A 81 -2.54 -11.24 -2.06
CA ILE A 81 -3.81 -10.59 -1.71
C ILE A 81 -5.01 -11.44 -2.11
N SER A 82 -4.94 -12.17 -3.23
CA SER A 82 -5.97 -13.13 -3.67
C SER A 82 -6.21 -14.23 -2.63
N PHE A 83 -5.15 -14.73 -1.98
CA PHE A 83 -5.28 -15.72 -0.91
C PHE A 83 -5.94 -15.11 0.34
N LEU A 84 -5.59 -13.87 0.69
CA LEU A 84 -6.22 -13.15 1.81
C LEU A 84 -7.69 -12.79 1.54
N PHE A 85 -8.08 -12.62 0.28
CA PHE A 85 -9.47 -12.37 -0.11
C PHE A 85 -10.38 -13.60 0.02
N VAL A 86 -9.85 -14.83 -0.09
CA VAL A 86 -10.68 -16.05 0.01
C VAL A 86 -11.38 -16.15 1.38
N PRO A 87 -10.69 -16.07 2.54
CA PRO A 87 -11.33 -16.05 3.85
C PRO A 87 -12.31 -14.88 4.03
N ALA A 88 -11.93 -13.68 3.56
CA ALA A 88 -12.79 -12.50 3.64
C ALA A 88 -14.08 -12.67 2.83
N GLY A 89 -14.00 -13.24 1.63
CA GLY A 89 -15.14 -13.54 0.77
C GLY A 89 -16.09 -14.56 1.37
N ILE A 90 -15.56 -15.62 2.00
CA ILE A 90 -16.37 -16.64 2.70
C ILE A 90 -17.21 -15.99 3.82
N SER A 91 -16.62 -15.05 4.57
CA SER A 91 -17.33 -14.29 5.60
C SER A 91 -18.50 -13.47 5.03
N VAL A 92 -18.29 -12.84 3.86
CA VAL A 92 -19.35 -12.12 3.15
C VAL A 92 -20.45 -13.07 2.66
N ILE A 93 -20.08 -14.24 2.14
CA ILE A 93 -21.02 -15.27 1.67
C ILE A 93 -21.98 -15.71 2.79
N ASN A 94 -21.48 -15.88 4.01
CA ASN A 94 -22.31 -16.19 5.17
C ASN A 94 -23.35 -15.08 5.50
N SER A 95 -23.08 -13.85 5.06
CA SER A 95 -23.95 -12.69 5.24
C SER A 95 -24.84 -12.38 4.01
N LEU A 96 -24.71 -13.14 2.92
CA LEU A 96 -25.51 -12.94 1.70
C LEU A 96 -27.03 -12.98 1.90
N PRO A 97 -27.62 -13.79 2.80
CA PRO A 97 -29.07 -13.78 3.03
C PRO A 97 -29.62 -12.39 3.40
N ILE A 98 -28.80 -11.56 4.06
CA ILE A 98 -29.16 -10.19 4.45
C ILE A 98 -29.07 -9.25 3.25
N LEU A 99 -28.04 -9.42 2.41
CA LEU A 99 -27.82 -8.63 1.19
C LEU A 99 -28.86 -8.94 0.10
N SER A 100 -29.33 -10.20 0.02
CA SER A 100 -30.34 -10.64 -0.94
C SER A 100 -31.72 -10.00 -0.76
N LYS A 101 -31.98 -9.30 0.35
CA LYS A 101 -33.23 -8.56 0.56
C LYS A 101 -33.39 -7.38 -0.40
N SER A 102 -32.30 -6.76 -0.86
CA SER A 102 -32.36 -5.60 -1.76
C SER A 102 -31.09 -5.47 -2.62
N PRO A 103 -30.84 -6.40 -3.56
CA PRO A 103 -29.62 -6.42 -4.35
C PRO A 103 -29.52 -5.23 -5.32
N ILE A 104 -30.65 -4.77 -5.86
CA ILE A 104 -30.69 -3.59 -6.74
C ILE A 104 -30.22 -2.33 -6.01
N LEU A 105 -30.67 -2.13 -4.76
CA LEU A 105 -30.32 -0.95 -3.97
C LEU A 105 -28.82 -0.96 -3.61
N ILE A 106 -28.26 -2.13 -3.29
CA ILE A 106 -26.83 -2.26 -2.96
C ILE A 106 -25.94 -1.97 -4.18
N ILE A 107 -26.28 -2.50 -5.37
CA ILE A 107 -25.54 -2.20 -6.60
C ILE A 107 -25.56 -0.71 -6.88
N LEU A 108 -26.75 -0.09 -6.83
CA LEU A 108 -26.90 1.34 -7.09
C LEU A 108 -26.08 2.18 -6.10
N LEU A 109 -26.11 1.82 -4.81
CA LEU A 109 -25.32 2.48 -3.77
C LEU A 109 -23.82 2.38 -4.02
N ILE A 110 -23.32 1.20 -4.41
CA ILE A 110 -21.89 0.98 -4.72
C ILE A 110 -21.47 1.84 -5.91
N ILE A 111 -22.26 1.87 -6.98
CA ILE A 111 -21.95 2.67 -8.17
C ILE A 111 -21.93 4.16 -7.83
N ILE A 112 -22.94 4.66 -7.13
CA ILE A 112 -23.02 6.06 -6.71
C ILE A 112 -21.85 6.41 -5.79
N SER A 113 -21.55 5.57 -4.79
CA SER A 113 -20.43 5.79 -3.86
C SER A 113 -19.08 5.75 -4.56
N THR A 114 -18.91 4.89 -5.57
CA THR A 114 -17.67 4.80 -6.34
C THR A 114 -17.47 6.05 -7.19
N ILE A 115 -18.51 6.50 -7.90
CA ILE A 115 -18.44 7.74 -8.68
C ILE A 115 -18.17 8.93 -7.75
N PHE A 116 -18.86 9.01 -6.62
CA PHE A 116 -18.65 10.06 -5.64
C PHE A 116 -17.22 10.06 -5.09
N LEU A 117 -16.69 8.90 -4.71
CA LEU A 117 -15.30 8.75 -4.25
C LEU A 117 -14.29 9.20 -5.32
N LEU A 118 -14.50 8.81 -6.58
CA LEU A 118 -13.65 9.21 -7.70
C LEU A 118 -13.69 10.73 -7.95
N VAL A 119 -14.87 11.35 -7.91
CA VAL A 119 -15.03 12.80 -8.05
C VAL A 119 -14.33 13.54 -6.89
N CYS A 120 -14.57 13.13 -5.64
CA CYS A 120 -13.92 13.72 -4.47
C CYS A 120 -12.40 13.56 -4.52
N THR A 121 -11.90 12.38 -4.86
CA THR A 121 -10.45 12.11 -4.98
C THR A 121 -9.84 12.92 -6.13
N GLY A 122 -10.52 12.99 -7.28
CA GLY A 122 -10.11 13.80 -8.42
C GLY A 122 -10.05 15.29 -8.09
N TYR A 123 -11.05 15.82 -7.38
CA TYR A 123 -11.08 17.21 -6.95
C TYR A 123 -10.01 17.51 -5.89
N ALA A 124 -9.80 16.61 -4.92
CA ALA A 124 -8.73 16.72 -3.94
C ALA A 124 -7.34 16.75 -4.60
N SER A 125 -7.12 15.88 -5.59
CA SER A 125 -5.90 15.85 -6.39
C SER A 125 -5.70 17.16 -7.16
N GLN A 126 -6.74 17.66 -7.83
CA GLN A 126 -6.68 18.94 -8.55
C GLN A 126 -6.38 20.11 -7.62
N LEU A 127 -7.02 20.19 -6.44
CA LEU A 127 -6.73 21.22 -5.45
C LEU A 127 -5.28 21.19 -4.96
N LEU A 128 -4.73 19.99 -4.72
CA LEU A 128 -3.33 19.81 -4.33
C LEU A 128 -2.36 20.26 -5.43
N VAL A 129 -2.64 19.90 -6.69
CA VAL A 129 -1.84 20.30 -7.86
C VAL A 129 -1.95 21.82 -8.12
N THR A 130 -3.14 22.41 -7.96
CA THR A 130 -3.34 23.85 -8.13
C THR A 130 -2.61 24.67 -7.06
N LYS A 131 -2.51 24.16 -5.81
CA LYS A 131 -1.78 24.84 -4.73
C LYS A 131 -0.27 24.65 -4.77
N SER A 132 0.23 23.65 -5.51
CA SER A 132 1.66 23.36 -5.61
C SER A 132 2.04 22.82 -6.99
N LEU A 133 2.83 23.64 -7.71
CA LEU A 133 3.72 23.28 -8.83
C LEU A 133 3.12 23.08 -10.24
N PHE A 134 2.86 24.20 -10.91
CA PHE A 134 3.18 24.36 -12.33
C PHE A 134 4.18 25.52 -12.54
N PRO A 135 5.50 25.36 -12.35
CA PRO A 135 6.45 26.01 -13.23
C PRO A 135 6.39 25.26 -14.57
N SER A 136 5.51 25.72 -15.46
CA SER A 136 5.52 25.33 -16.86
C SER A 136 6.81 25.87 -17.49
N LYS A 137 7.89 25.10 -17.42
CA LYS A 137 9.15 25.36 -18.14
C LYS A 137 9.18 24.38 -19.31
N GLU A 138 9.45 24.96 -20.48
CA GLU A 138 9.74 24.31 -21.75
C GLU A 138 8.56 24.15 -22.72
N LYS A 139 8.40 25.17 -23.59
CA LYS A 139 8.88 25.10 -24.98
C LYS A 139 8.72 26.48 -25.61
N ASN A 140 9.81 27.09 -26.11
CA ASN A 140 9.86 28.05 -27.24
C ASN A 140 11.26 28.69 -27.32
N GLU A 141 12.30 27.89 -27.59
CA GLU A 141 13.64 28.40 -27.95
C GLU A 141 14.26 27.70 -29.18
N GLU A 142 13.44 27.05 -30.02
CA GLU A 142 13.96 26.31 -31.19
C GLU A 142 13.14 26.52 -32.47
N THR A 143 12.67 27.75 -32.75
CA THR A 143 12.11 28.07 -34.09
C THR A 143 12.45 29.47 -34.59
N SER A 144 13.24 30.28 -33.86
CA SER A 144 13.63 31.64 -34.30
C SER A 144 15.07 31.72 -34.87
N ARG A 145 15.67 30.60 -35.28
CA ARG A 145 16.98 30.55 -35.96
C ARG A 145 16.93 30.00 -37.39
N ILE A 146 15.74 29.97 -37.98
CA ILE A 146 15.50 29.53 -39.37
C ILE A 146 14.56 30.55 -40.01
N GLY A 147 15.13 31.69 -40.37
CA GLY A 147 14.40 32.81 -40.97
C GLY A 147 15.20 34.10 -40.89
N GLY A 148 16.49 34.02 -41.23
CA GLY A 148 17.30 35.16 -41.66
C GLY A 148 17.22 35.29 -43.17
#